data_AF-A0A2S2PPY6-F1
#
_entry.id   AF-A0A2S2PPY6-F1
#
_cell.length_a   1.000
_cell.length_b   1.000
_cell.length_c   1.000
_cell.angle_alpha   90.00
_cell.angle_beta   90.00
_cell.angle_gamma   90.00
#
_symmetry.space_group_name_H-M   'P 1'
#
loop_
_entity.id
_entity.type
_entity.pdbx_description
1 polymer ?
#
loop_
_entity_poly.entity_id
_entity_poly.type
_entity_poly.pdbx_seq_one_letter_code
_entity_poly.pdbx_strand_id
1 'polypeptide(L)'
;MSFLPEKEPLKFDVNLCGAPEEIVHLVDNIKKVGEQFLYHWKTFPIILPPTAIATKCQINGNDSAYGPGVDSNCTLARRTITSIRTINCRDLFVPPSFDELDAVAVNTKGEPRHLNTKQLESLRERGLDKDIHGKPKKLNSKQLDTIRKLGEFEVASINFVGQTHKWRLTEWLQKGTERNRETLLDDLAFALQFLLVTARARLFSHFFSIAESIKAILIGVIKLIDIIFGVPSLQAHNLPEKIREERCRYLVAELICRPELEHALEHLVSFVRKQLRRAATEKFEPSKEAMCPQIPIPYQFLTPKREEIDLRLFDRDIMKKALPVIMGLLERETRGWFLHFREKLIYELKTQKLSDEEIEKSVNEAVMKEYLQRVYKSIVNNVELQMLGDGIPNLLINQAQCIVLMHRAVENVQRKIIKQKNTVSQRMQYTYPVLSRIGPWMRDKQTIAEEKFIQECQWSAHEEALTLCKEYKLHQAVYFLQRDLAFMREREPVLSKELKAVKIPTRTFHWLTQIWLPK
;
A
#
# COMPACT_ATOMS: atom_id res chain seq x y z
N MET A 1 -16.14 -9.61 -0.66
CA MET A 1 -16.16 -8.13 -0.65
C MET A 1 -14.75 -7.67 -0.42
N SER A 2 -14.25 -6.72 -1.22
CA SER A 2 -12.88 -6.21 -1.12
C SER A 2 -12.82 -5.04 -0.15
N PHE A 3 -12.24 -5.25 1.04
CA PHE A 3 -11.92 -4.17 1.96
C PHE A 3 -10.70 -3.38 1.45
N LEU A 4 -10.98 -2.35 0.65
CA LEU A 4 -9.99 -1.32 0.33
C LEU A 4 -9.88 -0.35 1.51
N PRO A 5 -8.68 0.16 1.85
CA PRO A 5 -8.50 1.00 3.02
C PRO A 5 -9.09 2.41 2.80
N GLU A 6 -10.18 2.71 3.50
CA GLU A 6 -10.89 3.99 3.42
C GLU A 6 -10.28 5.01 4.40
N LYS A 7 -10.07 6.24 3.92
CA LYS A 7 -9.59 7.38 4.72
C LYS A 7 -10.75 8.27 5.11
N GLU A 8 -10.71 8.80 6.32
CA GLU A 8 -11.69 9.76 6.83
C GLU A 8 -10.93 10.94 7.47
N PRO A 9 -11.27 12.19 7.14
CA PRO A 9 -10.60 13.35 7.71
C PRO A 9 -10.82 13.38 9.22
N LEU A 10 -9.76 13.64 10.00
CA LEU A 10 -9.94 13.90 11.42
C LEU A 10 -10.84 15.13 11.59
N LYS A 11 -11.64 15.14 12.65
CA LYS A 11 -12.32 16.33 13.12
C LYS A 11 -11.81 16.71 14.51
N PHE A 12 -11.39 17.95 14.67
CA PHE A 12 -10.86 18.46 15.93
C PHE A 12 -11.93 19.28 16.64
N ASP A 13 -12.52 18.73 17.70
CA ASP A 13 -13.46 19.49 18.52
C ASP A 13 -12.66 20.36 19.50
N VAL A 14 -12.66 21.66 19.26
CA VAL A 14 -11.82 22.63 19.99
C VAL A 14 -12.74 23.65 20.64
N ASN A 15 -12.90 23.51 21.96
CA ASN A 15 -13.74 24.40 22.74
C ASN A 15 -12.97 25.69 23.07
N LEU A 16 -13.46 26.84 22.59
CA LEU A 16 -12.76 28.12 22.60
C LEU A 16 -13.52 29.21 23.40
N CYS A 17 -14.41 28.81 24.31
CA CYS A 17 -15.12 29.73 25.20
C CYS A 17 -14.16 30.66 25.96
N GLY A 18 -14.27 31.97 25.72
CA GLY A 18 -13.42 33.01 26.33
C GLY A 18 -12.11 33.32 25.59
N ALA A 19 -11.81 32.66 24.46
CA ALA A 19 -10.64 33.00 23.64
C ALA A 19 -10.88 34.25 22.76
N PRO A 20 -9.90 35.18 22.62
CA PRO A 20 -9.99 36.29 21.70
C PRO A 20 -10.16 35.86 20.24
N GLU A 21 -10.92 36.62 19.44
CA GLU A 21 -11.30 36.27 18.06
C GLU A 21 -10.10 36.00 17.13
N GLU A 22 -8.96 36.66 17.34
CA GLU A 22 -7.73 36.38 16.60
C GLU A 22 -7.20 34.95 16.83
N ILE A 23 -7.29 34.47 18.08
CA ILE A 23 -6.91 33.10 18.45
C ILE A 23 -7.95 32.12 17.91
N VAL A 24 -9.24 32.46 17.98
CA VAL A 24 -10.31 31.63 17.40
C VAL A 24 -10.10 31.46 15.89
N HIS A 25 -9.85 32.54 15.15
CA HIS A 25 -9.62 32.50 13.71
C HIS A 25 -8.29 31.81 13.36
N LEU A 26 -7.24 31.94 14.18
CA LEU A 26 -5.98 31.21 13.97
C LEU A 26 -6.17 29.69 14.17
N VAL A 27 -6.78 29.29 15.29
CA VAL A 27 -7.02 27.88 15.63
C VAL A 27 -8.01 27.23 14.67
N ASP A 28 -9.03 27.95 14.20
CA ASP A 28 -9.99 27.45 13.21
C ASP A 28 -9.37 27.31 11.80
N ASN A 29 -8.38 28.15 11.43
CA ASN A 29 -7.60 27.92 10.21
C ASN A 29 -6.61 26.75 10.35
N ILE A 30 -5.95 26.60 11.51
CA ILE A 30 -5.11 25.42 11.81
C ILE A 30 -5.97 24.15 11.81
N LYS A 31 -7.19 24.21 12.35
CA LYS A 31 -8.20 23.14 12.27
C LYS A 31 -8.54 22.85 10.81
N LYS A 32 -9.01 23.82 10.02
CA LYS A 32 -9.39 23.60 8.61
C LYS A 32 -8.27 23.01 7.75
N VAL A 33 -7.02 23.44 7.93
CA VAL A 33 -5.85 22.84 7.27
C VAL A 33 -5.57 21.44 7.85
N GLY A 34 -5.63 21.27 9.17
CA GLY A 34 -5.51 19.97 9.83
C GLY A 34 -6.53 18.95 9.32
N GLU A 35 -7.82 19.27 9.29
CA GLU A 35 -8.90 18.40 8.81
C GLU A 35 -8.83 18.13 7.29
N GLN A 36 -8.16 18.99 6.51
CA GLN A 36 -7.91 18.76 5.08
C GLN A 36 -6.73 17.81 4.80
N PHE A 37 -5.67 17.84 5.61
CA PHE A 37 -4.44 17.06 5.35
C PHE A 37 -4.24 15.87 6.31
N LEU A 38 -4.82 15.90 7.51
CA LEU A 38 -4.76 14.84 8.51
C LEU A 38 -6.03 13.99 8.44
N TYR A 39 -5.84 12.71 8.17
CA TYR A 39 -6.89 11.70 8.12
C TYR A 39 -6.56 10.57 9.08
N HIS A 40 -7.59 9.91 9.62
CA HIS A 40 -7.45 8.57 10.15
C HIS A 40 -7.91 7.56 9.10
N TRP A 41 -7.59 6.29 9.33
CA TRP A 41 -8.17 5.22 8.55
C TRP A 41 -9.53 4.87 9.16
N LYS A 42 -10.59 5.00 8.37
CA LYS A 42 -11.94 4.50 8.69
C LYS A 42 -12.00 2.98 8.59
N THR A 43 -11.11 2.39 7.80
CA THR A 43 -10.83 0.95 7.81
C THR A 43 -9.33 0.73 7.65
N PHE A 44 -8.65 0.37 8.74
CA PHE A 44 -7.19 0.21 8.78
C PHE A 44 -6.79 -1.16 8.18
N PRO A 45 -5.77 -1.24 7.30
CA PRO A 45 -5.34 -2.51 6.67
C PRO A 45 -4.46 -3.39 7.59
N ILE A 46 -4.87 -3.62 8.84
CA ILE A 46 -4.26 -4.62 9.73
C ILE A 46 -5.38 -5.37 10.47
N ILE A 47 -5.56 -6.65 10.15
CA ILE A 47 -6.30 -7.57 11.02
C ILE A 47 -5.29 -8.13 12.03
N LEU A 48 -5.19 -7.47 13.19
CA LEU A 48 -4.49 -8.06 14.34
C LEU A 48 -5.32 -9.22 14.91
N PRO A 49 -4.70 -10.31 15.39
CA PRO A 49 -5.39 -11.22 16.30
C PRO A 49 -5.81 -10.44 17.57
N PRO A 50 -7.01 -10.65 18.11
CA PRO A 50 -7.53 -9.82 19.19
C PRO A 50 -6.72 -9.98 20.48
N THR A 51 -6.17 -8.88 20.98
CA THR A 51 -5.49 -8.82 22.28
C THR A 51 -6.51 -8.58 23.40
N ALA A 52 -6.41 -9.35 24.48
CA ALA A 52 -7.44 -9.48 25.52
C ALA A 52 -7.52 -8.30 26.52
N ILE A 53 -7.27 -7.08 26.05
CA ILE A 53 -7.21 -5.85 26.89
C ILE A 53 -8.31 -4.84 26.49
N ALA A 54 -8.95 -5.00 25.34
CA ALA A 54 -10.08 -4.16 24.90
C ALA A 54 -11.42 -4.52 25.58
N THR A 55 -11.40 -4.75 26.91
CA THR A 55 -12.59 -5.05 27.72
C THR A 55 -12.65 -4.08 28.90
N LYS A 56 -13.72 -3.28 28.97
CA LYS A 56 -13.79 -1.93 29.58
C LYS A 56 -13.14 -0.88 28.64
N CYS A 57 -13.76 0.27 28.38
CA CYS A 57 -14.93 0.87 29.03
C CYS A 57 -16.19 0.91 28.15
N GLN A 58 -17.33 0.62 28.75
CA GLN A 58 -18.63 1.21 28.42
C GLN A 58 -18.99 2.19 29.54
N ILE A 59 -19.63 3.31 29.19
CA ILE A 59 -20.42 4.29 29.98
C ILE A 59 -20.60 5.46 29.00
N ASN A 60 -21.74 5.59 28.32
CA ASN A 60 -23.04 6.14 28.77
C ASN A 60 -23.02 7.68 28.86
N GLY A 61 -23.90 8.31 28.09
CA GLY A 61 -24.16 9.76 28.07
C GLY A 61 -25.22 10.05 27.00
N ASN A 62 -26.41 10.45 27.43
CA ASN A 62 -27.60 10.67 26.60
C ASN A 62 -28.04 12.14 26.68
N ASP A 63 -29.01 12.53 25.85
CA ASP A 63 -29.82 13.76 25.95
C ASP A 63 -29.13 15.11 25.65
N SER A 64 -29.80 16.17 25.16
CA SER A 64 -31.03 16.25 24.33
C SER A 64 -31.19 17.66 23.71
N ALA A 65 -31.92 17.73 22.58
CA ALA A 65 -32.69 18.86 22.01
C ALA A 65 -32.20 20.33 22.16
N TYR A 66 -31.99 21.03 21.03
CA TYR A 66 -32.84 22.15 20.52
C TYR A 66 -32.31 22.69 19.16
N GLY A 67 -33.11 23.50 18.47
CA GLY A 67 -32.72 24.34 17.31
C GLY A 67 -33.60 25.63 17.30
N PRO A 68 -33.73 26.41 16.20
CA PRO A 68 -33.08 26.31 14.88
C PRO A 68 -32.55 27.68 14.30
N GLY A 69 -31.84 27.64 13.15
CA GLY A 69 -31.98 28.67 12.10
C GLY A 69 -30.81 29.63 11.75
N VAL A 70 -30.86 30.09 10.49
CA VAL A 70 -30.37 31.39 9.92
C VAL A 70 -28.85 31.66 9.76
N ASP A 71 -28.38 31.40 8.52
CA ASP A 71 -27.67 32.28 7.56
C ASP A 71 -26.38 33.09 7.86
N SER A 72 -25.56 33.14 6.79
CA SER A 72 -24.71 34.27 6.32
C SER A 72 -23.30 34.58 6.89
N ASN A 73 -22.32 34.35 6.00
CA ASN A 73 -21.29 35.31 5.56
C ASN A 73 -20.16 35.81 6.50
N CYS A 74 -18.97 35.26 6.24
CA CYS A 74 -17.78 36.00 5.76
C CYS A 74 -16.91 36.90 6.68
N THR A 75 -15.59 36.58 6.58
CA THR A 75 -14.43 37.49 6.39
C THR A 75 -13.74 38.25 7.54
N LEU A 76 -12.56 37.72 7.89
CA LEU A 76 -11.23 38.36 7.81
C LEU A 76 -10.79 39.48 8.79
N ALA A 77 -9.91 39.07 9.73
CA ALA A 77 -8.70 39.80 10.17
C ALA A 77 -8.93 41.08 11.04
N ARG A 78 -7.95 41.66 11.74
CA ARG A 78 -6.48 41.76 11.57
C ARG A 78 -5.78 41.84 12.96
N ARG A 79 -4.62 41.20 13.14
CA ARG A 79 -3.24 41.78 13.26
C ARG A 79 -3.09 42.85 14.36
N THR A 80 -1.99 42.92 15.13
CA THR A 80 -0.65 43.31 14.63
C THR A 80 0.50 43.17 15.67
N ILE A 81 1.69 42.70 15.20
CA ILE A 81 3.05 43.32 15.34
C ILE A 81 3.61 43.53 16.79
N THR A 82 4.86 43.28 17.21
CA THR A 82 6.21 43.07 16.62
C THR A 82 6.90 41.91 17.40
N SER A 83 8.18 41.48 17.35
CA SER A 83 9.47 41.69 16.61
C SER A 83 10.30 40.38 16.82
N ILE A 84 11.57 40.11 16.47
CA ILE A 84 12.73 40.79 15.85
C ILE A 84 13.14 39.99 14.58
N ARG A 85 14.22 40.35 13.87
CA ARG A 85 14.81 39.61 12.74
C ARG A 85 16.34 39.51 12.82
N THR A 86 16.90 38.42 12.29
CA THR A 86 18.00 38.40 11.30
C THR A 86 18.05 36.97 10.69
N ILE A 87 17.70 36.76 9.41
CA ILE A 87 18.44 37.03 8.14
C ILE A 87 19.47 35.92 7.83
N ASN A 88 19.48 35.27 6.66
CA ASN A 88 18.51 35.21 5.53
C ASN A 88 18.85 34.03 4.59
N CYS A 89 17.84 33.41 3.95
CA CYS A 89 18.00 32.41 2.87
C CYS A 89 16.85 32.46 1.83
N ARG A 90 16.06 33.55 1.75
CA ARG A 90 14.82 33.59 0.93
C ARG A 90 14.79 34.66 -0.17
N ASP A 91 15.96 35.18 -0.57
CA ASP A 91 16.15 36.04 -1.75
C ASP A 91 16.23 35.28 -3.10
N LEU A 92 15.89 33.98 -3.13
CA LEU A 92 16.07 33.13 -4.31
C LEU A 92 14.84 32.97 -5.22
N PHE A 93 13.62 33.22 -4.72
CA PHE A 93 12.40 33.10 -5.52
C PHE A 93 11.33 34.14 -5.13
N VAL A 94 11.35 35.28 -5.82
CA VAL A 94 10.22 36.22 -5.87
C VAL A 94 9.43 35.94 -7.17
N PRO A 95 8.23 35.36 -7.11
CA PRO A 95 7.31 35.42 -8.24
C PRO A 95 6.80 36.86 -8.39
N PRO A 96 6.86 37.47 -9.58
CA PRO A 96 6.26 38.80 -9.79
C PRO A 96 4.73 38.69 -9.65
N SER A 97 4.14 39.54 -8.82
CA SER A 97 2.69 39.63 -8.63
C SER A 97 2.02 40.20 -9.87
N PHE A 98 1.09 39.45 -10.46
CA PHE A 98 0.35 39.88 -11.66
C PHE A 98 -0.64 41.04 -11.40
N ASP A 99 -0.92 41.37 -10.14
CA ASP A 99 -1.91 42.38 -9.73
C ASP A 99 -1.64 43.79 -10.32
N GLU A 100 -0.38 44.12 -10.63
CA GLU A 100 -0.03 45.40 -11.29
C GLU A 100 -0.51 45.47 -12.75
N LEU A 101 -0.66 44.33 -13.44
CA LEU A 101 -1.19 44.30 -14.81
C LEU A 101 -2.69 44.58 -14.83
N ASP A 102 -3.46 43.96 -13.94
CA ASP A 102 -4.91 44.21 -13.85
C ASP A 102 -5.19 45.65 -13.37
N ALA A 103 -4.43 46.16 -12.40
CA ALA A 103 -4.53 47.56 -11.95
C ALA A 103 -4.20 48.59 -13.06
N VAL A 104 -3.43 48.20 -14.07
CA VAL A 104 -3.16 49.02 -15.27
C VAL A 104 -4.21 48.76 -16.36
N ALA A 105 -4.79 47.57 -16.45
CA ALA A 105 -5.71 47.14 -17.51
C ALA A 105 -7.16 47.62 -17.35
N VAL A 106 -7.63 48.01 -16.16
CA VAL A 106 -8.97 48.61 -15.96
C VAL A 106 -8.93 50.09 -15.59
N ASN A 107 -9.97 50.82 -15.98
CA ASN A 107 -10.24 52.18 -15.53
C ASN A 107 -10.91 52.21 -14.14
N THR A 108 -11.00 53.39 -13.53
CA THR A 108 -11.68 53.62 -12.23
C THR A 108 -13.19 53.33 -12.21
N LYS A 109 -13.74 52.78 -13.29
CA LYS A 109 -15.13 52.28 -13.41
C LYS A 109 -15.23 50.75 -13.60
N GLY A 110 -14.10 50.03 -13.63
CA GLY A 110 -14.06 48.58 -13.87
C GLY A 110 -14.07 48.15 -15.35
N GLU A 111 -14.17 49.09 -16.29
CA GLU A 111 -14.09 48.82 -17.73
C GLU A 111 -12.63 48.70 -18.21
N PRO A 112 -12.32 47.82 -19.18
CA PRO A 112 -10.96 47.68 -19.71
C PRO A 112 -10.47 48.97 -20.39
N ARG A 113 -9.21 49.31 -20.15
CA ARG A 113 -8.56 50.50 -20.70
C ARG A 113 -8.24 50.32 -22.18
N HIS A 114 -9.06 50.93 -23.02
CA HIS A 114 -8.65 51.24 -24.39
C HIS A 114 -7.39 52.13 -24.37
N LEU A 115 -6.39 51.73 -25.16
CA LEU A 115 -5.13 52.44 -25.31
C LEU A 115 -5.39 53.87 -25.82
N ASN A 116 -4.86 54.87 -25.11
CA ASN A 116 -5.00 56.26 -25.50
C ASN A 116 -4.22 56.53 -26.82
N THR A 117 -4.57 57.56 -27.59
CA THR A 117 -3.97 57.79 -28.93
C THR A 117 -2.44 57.86 -28.88
N LYS A 118 -1.87 58.58 -27.91
CA LYS A 118 -0.42 58.65 -27.67
C LYS A 118 0.22 57.32 -27.25
N GLN A 119 -0.54 56.39 -26.67
CA GLN A 119 -0.08 55.03 -26.36
C GLN A 119 -0.12 54.12 -27.60
N LEU A 120 -1.12 54.28 -28.46
CA LEU A 120 -1.16 53.65 -29.79
C LEU A 120 -0.03 54.14 -30.70
N GLU A 121 0.27 55.44 -30.67
CA GLU A 121 1.43 56.03 -31.36
C GLU A 121 2.75 55.48 -30.78
N SER A 122 2.90 55.48 -29.45
CA SER A 122 4.05 54.86 -28.77
C SER A 122 4.23 53.37 -29.15
N LEU A 123 3.15 52.59 -29.27
CA LEU A 123 3.19 51.20 -29.73
C LEU A 123 3.49 51.09 -31.23
N ARG A 124 3.07 52.05 -32.06
CA ARG A 124 3.42 52.12 -33.49
C ARG A 124 4.89 52.50 -33.71
N GLU A 125 5.47 53.28 -32.81
CA GLU A 125 6.87 53.72 -32.85
C GLU A 125 7.83 52.72 -32.19
N ARG A 126 7.47 52.14 -31.04
CA ARG A 126 8.33 51.27 -30.21
C ARG A 126 7.89 49.81 -30.11
N GLY A 127 6.61 49.51 -30.40
CA GLY A 127 5.95 48.24 -30.04
C GLY A 127 6.15 47.07 -31.01
N LEU A 128 7.03 47.21 -32.00
CA LEU A 128 7.57 46.08 -32.75
C LEU A 128 9.10 46.16 -32.66
N ASP A 129 9.72 45.05 -32.28
CA ASP A 129 11.16 44.86 -32.31
C ASP A 129 11.64 45.17 -33.74
N LYS A 130 12.59 46.09 -33.88
CA LYS A 130 13.05 46.61 -35.18
C LYS A 130 14.46 46.13 -35.45
N ASP A 131 14.69 45.64 -36.67
CA ASP A 131 16.04 45.37 -37.14
C ASP A 131 16.87 46.67 -37.17
N ILE A 132 18.19 46.55 -37.29
CA ILE A 132 19.18 47.65 -37.39
C ILE A 132 18.93 48.66 -38.55
N HIS A 133 17.90 48.44 -39.35
CA HIS A 133 17.45 49.32 -40.44
C HIS A 133 16.01 49.86 -40.22
N GLY A 134 15.51 49.85 -38.99
CA GLY A 134 14.22 50.45 -38.59
C GLY A 134 12.96 49.69 -39.04
N LYS A 135 13.12 48.56 -39.75
CA LYS A 135 12.03 47.71 -40.25
C LYS A 135 11.57 46.72 -39.16
N PRO A 136 10.29 46.34 -39.12
CA PRO A 136 9.81 45.33 -38.17
C PRO A 136 10.54 44.01 -38.41
N LYS A 137 11.16 43.51 -37.35
CA LYS A 137 12.01 42.31 -37.32
C LYS A 137 11.20 41.08 -37.70
N LYS A 138 11.63 40.38 -38.75
CA LYS A 138 10.95 39.17 -39.21
C LYS A 138 11.25 38.01 -38.27
N LEU A 139 10.24 37.18 -38.03
CA LEU A 139 10.41 35.91 -37.32
C LEU A 139 11.42 35.04 -38.07
N ASN A 140 12.36 34.45 -37.33
CA ASN A 140 13.38 33.55 -37.87
C ASN A 140 12.74 32.24 -38.35
N SER A 141 13.36 31.52 -39.29
CA SER A 141 12.83 30.26 -39.83
C SER A 141 12.48 29.26 -38.72
N LYS A 142 13.34 29.12 -37.71
CA LYS A 142 13.09 28.29 -36.52
C LYS A 142 11.81 28.69 -35.77
N GLN A 143 11.53 29.99 -35.62
CA GLN A 143 10.32 30.48 -34.94
C GLN A 143 9.06 30.23 -35.79
N LEU A 144 9.17 30.38 -37.12
CA LEU A 144 8.08 30.05 -38.04
C LEU A 144 7.77 28.54 -38.04
N ASP A 145 8.79 27.68 -37.93
CA ASP A 145 8.61 26.23 -37.80
C ASP A 145 7.99 25.82 -36.45
N THR A 146 8.38 26.44 -35.32
CA THR A 146 7.72 26.17 -34.02
C THR A 146 6.28 26.70 -34.01
N ILE A 147 6.01 27.84 -34.64
CA ILE A 147 4.64 28.34 -34.87
C ILE A 147 3.83 27.37 -35.74
N ARG A 148 4.43 26.79 -36.78
CA ARG A 148 3.79 25.79 -37.65
C ARG A 148 3.45 24.50 -36.89
N LYS A 149 4.33 24.03 -36.02
CA LYS A 149 4.15 22.78 -35.26
C LYS A 149 3.28 22.93 -34.02
N LEU A 150 3.54 23.93 -33.18
CA LEU A 150 3.02 24.04 -31.81
C LEU A 150 2.15 25.29 -31.56
N GLY A 151 2.09 26.24 -32.51
CA GLY A 151 1.49 27.55 -32.27
C GLY A 151 2.29 28.42 -31.28
N GLU A 152 3.57 28.11 -31.07
CA GLU A 152 4.43 28.75 -30.08
C GLU A 152 5.78 29.16 -30.66
N PHE A 153 6.40 30.22 -30.14
CA PHE A 153 7.76 30.64 -30.48
C PHE A 153 8.49 31.21 -29.27
N GLU A 154 9.81 31.13 -29.30
CA GLU A 154 10.67 31.60 -28.22
C GLU A 154 11.41 32.88 -28.64
N VAL A 155 11.51 33.83 -27.72
CA VAL A 155 12.14 35.14 -27.91
C VAL A 155 13.07 35.41 -26.72
N ALA A 156 14.33 35.75 -26.97
CA ALA A 156 15.25 36.12 -25.89
C ALA A 156 14.76 37.36 -25.13
N SER A 157 14.86 37.36 -23.81
CA SER A 157 14.45 38.51 -23.00
C SER A 157 15.43 39.66 -23.15
N ILE A 158 14.92 40.83 -23.52
CA ILE A 158 15.68 42.09 -23.55
C ILE A 158 16.05 42.52 -22.11
N ASN A 159 15.18 42.24 -21.13
CA ASN A 159 15.37 42.67 -19.74
C ASN A 159 16.17 41.67 -18.90
N PHE A 160 16.15 40.38 -19.26
CA PHE A 160 16.80 39.30 -18.50
C PHE A 160 17.74 38.49 -19.39
N VAL A 161 18.99 38.95 -19.49
CA VAL A 161 20.02 38.34 -20.34
C VAL A 161 20.18 36.84 -20.01
N GLY A 162 20.05 35.99 -21.04
CA GLY A 162 20.10 34.53 -20.91
C GLY A 162 18.75 33.84 -20.71
N GLN A 163 17.65 34.56 -20.48
CA GLN A 163 16.30 33.98 -20.41
C GLN A 163 15.56 34.06 -21.76
N THR A 164 14.67 33.11 -22.01
CA THR A 164 13.83 33.05 -23.22
C THR A 164 12.35 33.00 -22.86
N HIS A 165 11.57 33.96 -23.35
CA HIS A 165 10.12 34.01 -23.19
C HIS A 165 9.44 33.20 -24.28
N LYS A 166 8.51 32.32 -23.89
CA LYS A 166 7.75 31.46 -24.80
C LYS A 166 6.37 32.05 -25.06
N TRP A 167 6.20 32.58 -26.26
CA TRP A 167 4.95 33.19 -26.72
C TRP A 167 4.06 32.14 -27.38
N ARG A 168 2.76 32.19 -27.08
CA ARG A 168 1.72 31.33 -27.68
C ARG A 168 0.76 32.19 -28.50
N LEU A 169 0.49 31.76 -29.73
CA LEU A 169 -0.53 32.37 -30.58
C LEU A 169 -1.93 31.92 -30.12
N THR A 170 -2.94 32.74 -30.37
CA THR A 170 -4.34 32.36 -30.12
C THR A 170 -4.73 31.16 -31.00
N GLU A 171 -5.48 30.21 -30.46
CA GLU A 171 -5.82 28.97 -31.16
C GLU A 171 -6.61 29.21 -32.46
N TRP A 172 -7.41 30.27 -32.50
CA TRP A 172 -8.11 30.75 -33.70
C TRP A 172 -7.17 31.19 -34.83
N LEU A 173 -6.00 31.75 -34.50
CA LEU A 173 -5.06 32.28 -35.48
C LEU A 173 -4.09 31.18 -35.94
N GLN A 174 -3.43 30.49 -35.02
CA GLN A 174 -2.60 29.32 -35.37
C GLN A 174 -2.28 28.41 -34.17
N LYS A 175 -3.10 27.36 -33.97
CA LYS A 175 -2.90 26.32 -32.93
C LYS A 175 -1.70 25.38 -33.17
N GLY A 176 -1.28 25.20 -34.42
CA GLY A 176 -0.14 24.35 -34.82
C GLY A 176 -0.50 22.89 -35.14
N THR A 177 0.24 22.26 -36.05
CA THR A 177 -0.09 20.92 -36.59
C THR A 177 -0.05 19.79 -35.56
N GLU A 178 0.88 19.83 -34.61
CA GLU A 178 1.04 18.78 -33.60
C GLU A 178 -0.08 18.88 -32.56
N ARG A 179 -0.45 20.09 -32.12
CA ARG A 179 -1.61 20.31 -31.23
C ARG A 179 -2.95 20.01 -31.90
N ASN A 180 -3.12 20.34 -33.17
CA ASN A 180 -4.32 19.94 -33.92
C ASN A 180 -4.45 18.41 -33.99
N ARG A 181 -3.33 17.69 -34.16
CA ARG A 181 -3.31 16.23 -34.09
C ARG A 181 -3.66 15.73 -32.68
N GLU A 182 -3.16 16.35 -31.62
CA GLU A 182 -3.53 15.96 -30.25
C GLU A 182 -5.03 16.16 -29.97
N THR A 183 -5.58 17.34 -30.30
CA THR A 183 -7.01 17.62 -30.13
C THR A 183 -7.86 16.62 -30.91
N LEU A 184 -7.50 16.31 -32.17
CA LEU A 184 -8.18 15.29 -32.96
C LEU A 184 -8.11 13.88 -32.32
N LEU A 185 -6.99 13.52 -31.69
CA LEU A 185 -6.86 12.24 -30.98
C LEU A 185 -7.71 12.20 -29.70
N ASP A 186 -7.88 13.33 -29.02
CA ASP A 186 -8.77 13.46 -27.85
C ASP A 186 -10.25 13.43 -28.24
N ASP A 187 -10.65 14.15 -29.30
CA ASP A 187 -12.02 14.14 -29.84
C ASP A 187 -12.43 12.73 -30.30
N LEU A 188 -11.54 12.03 -31.03
CA LEU A 188 -11.73 10.65 -31.43
C LEU A 188 -11.79 9.70 -30.22
N ALA A 189 -10.98 9.92 -29.19
CA ALA A 189 -11.03 9.14 -27.95
C ALA A 189 -12.35 9.33 -27.21
N PHE A 190 -12.85 10.58 -27.13
CA PHE A 190 -14.13 10.91 -26.51
C PHE A 190 -15.32 10.28 -27.25
N ALA A 191 -15.37 10.42 -28.57
CA ALA A 191 -16.40 9.77 -29.40
C ALA A 191 -16.39 8.24 -29.25
N LEU A 192 -15.21 7.63 -29.27
CA LEU A 192 -15.03 6.18 -29.18
C LEU A 192 -15.27 5.65 -27.74
N GLN A 193 -15.09 6.47 -26.70
CA GLN A 193 -15.44 6.14 -25.32
C GLN A 193 -16.94 5.83 -25.15
N PHE A 194 -17.83 6.50 -25.86
CA PHE A 194 -19.26 6.15 -25.83
C PHE A 194 -19.50 4.72 -26.36
N LEU A 195 -18.85 4.35 -27.46
CA LEU A 195 -19.00 3.02 -28.07
C LEU A 195 -18.36 1.91 -27.23
N LEU A 196 -17.08 2.06 -26.84
CA LEU A 196 -16.35 0.98 -26.15
C LEU A 196 -16.56 0.93 -24.64
N VAL A 197 -16.96 2.03 -24.00
CA VAL A 197 -17.14 2.08 -22.54
C VAL A 197 -18.63 2.17 -22.18
N THR A 198 -19.35 3.21 -22.60
CA THR A 198 -20.71 3.42 -22.06
C THR A 198 -21.75 2.44 -22.61
N ALA A 199 -21.72 2.14 -23.92
CA ALA A 199 -22.58 1.11 -24.51
C ALA A 199 -22.22 -0.30 -23.99
N ARG A 200 -20.92 -0.66 -23.97
CA ARG A 200 -20.45 -1.94 -23.42
C ARG A 200 -20.83 -2.12 -21.95
N ALA A 201 -20.74 -1.07 -21.13
CA ALA A 201 -21.11 -1.12 -19.71
C ALA A 201 -22.61 -1.41 -19.53
N ARG A 202 -23.49 -0.75 -20.29
CA ARG A 202 -24.95 -1.02 -20.26
C ARG A 202 -25.29 -2.48 -20.62
N LEU A 203 -24.47 -3.14 -21.43
CA LEU A 203 -24.64 -4.56 -21.77
C LEU A 203 -24.04 -5.51 -20.71
N PHE A 204 -22.79 -5.28 -20.28
CA PHE A 204 -21.97 -6.28 -19.57
C PHE A 204 -21.23 -5.77 -18.29
N SER A 205 -21.57 -4.60 -17.75
CA SER A 205 -21.02 -4.11 -16.46
C SER A 205 -21.43 -4.99 -15.26
N HIS A 206 -20.63 -4.96 -14.19
CA HIS A 206 -21.01 -5.50 -12.87
C HIS A 206 -22.14 -4.69 -12.20
N PHE A 207 -22.38 -3.45 -12.65
CA PHE A 207 -23.35 -2.52 -12.06
C PHE A 207 -24.23 -1.91 -13.15
N PHE A 208 -25.56 -1.98 -12.98
CA PHE A 208 -26.60 -1.56 -13.94
C PHE A 208 -26.34 -2.00 -15.40
N SER A 209 -26.18 -3.32 -15.62
CA SER A 209 -26.12 -3.92 -16.96
C SER A 209 -27.29 -4.85 -17.22
N ILE A 210 -27.63 -5.03 -18.50
CA ILE A 210 -28.65 -5.99 -18.93
C ILE A 210 -28.27 -7.42 -18.52
N ALA A 211 -27.00 -7.82 -18.68
CA ALA A 211 -26.53 -9.15 -18.30
C ALA A 211 -26.66 -9.42 -16.80
N GLU A 212 -26.24 -8.48 -15.93
CA GLU A 212 -26.35 -8.66 -14.48
C GLU A 212 -27.81 -8.55 -14.01
N SER A 213 -28.66 -7.79 -14.72
CA SER A 213 -30.10 -7.72 -14.43
C SER A 213 -30.80 -9.05 -14.72
N ILE A 214 -30.53 -9.68 -15.87
CA ILE A 214 -31.03 -11.02 -16.21
C ILE A 214 -30.53 -12.06 -15.20
N LYS A 215 -29.25 -11.99 -14.82
CA LYS A 215 -28.64 -12.87 -13.81
C LYS A 215 -29.25 -12.68 -12.42
N ALA A 216 -29.53 -11.43 -12.01
CA ALA A 216 -30.20 -11.13 -10.75
C ALA A 216 -31.66 -11.63 -10.73
N ILE A 217 -32.39 -11.48 -11.85
CA ILE A 217 -33.73 -12.06 -12.02
C ILE A 217 -33.68 -13.58 -11.90
N LEU A 218 -32.75 -14.25 -12.60
CA LEU A 218 -32.59 -15.70 -12.53
C LEU A 218 -32.27 -16.19 -11.11
N ILE A 219 -31.36 -15.50 -10.40
CA ILE A 219 -31.05 -15.78 -8.99
C ILE A 219 -32.28 -15.53 -8.09
N GLY A 220 -33.09 -14.52 -8.39
CA GLY A 220 -34.36 -14.25 -7.71
C GLY A 220 -35.38 -15.38 -7.90
N VAL A 221 -35.56 -15.86 -9.14
CA VAL A 221 -36.43 -17.01 -9.45
C VAL A 221 -35.93 -18.28 -8.75
N ILE A 222 -34.62 -18.55 -8.77
CA ILE A 222 -34.03 -19.70 -8.06
C ILE A 222 -34.28 -19.59 -6.54
N LYS A 223 -34.18 -18.39 -5.95
CA LYS A 223 -34.52 -18.16 -4.53
C LYS A 223 -36.01 -18.31 -4.23
N LEU A 224 -36.90 -17.96 -5.16
CA LEU A 224 -38.34 -18.19 -5.01
C LEU A 224 -38.67 -19.69 -5.02
N ILE A 225 -38.01 -20.45 -5.90
CA ILE A 225 -38.09 -21.91 -5.95
C ILE A 225 -37.50 -22.53 -4.67
N ASP A 226 -36.38 -22.01 -4.14
CA ASP A 226 -35.79 -22.42 -2.85
C ASP A 226 -36.76 -22.22 -1.67
N ILE A 227 -37.51 -21.11 -1.64
CA ILE A 227 -38.53 -20.86 -0.63
C ILE A 227 -39.69 -21.87 -0.71
N ILE A 228 -40.06 -22.33 -1.90
CA ILE A 228 -41.21 -23.25 -2.11
C ILE A 228 -40.82 -24.72 -1.89
N PHE A 229 -39.63 -25.13 -2.34
CA PHE A 229 -39.21 -26.54 -2.38
C PHE A 229 -38.07 -26.91 -1.42
N GLY A 230 -37.36 -25.93 -0.85
CA GLY A 230 -36.26 -26.14 0.11
C GLY A 230 -35.01 -26.76 -0.52
N VAL A 231 -34.18 -25.96 -1.19
CA VAL A 231 -32.93 -26.46 -1.79
C VAL A 231 -31.89 -26.70 -0.67
N PRO A 232 -31.23 -27.87 -0.62
CA PRO A 232 -30.23 -28.15 0.40
C PRO A 232 -29.00 -27.26 0.23
N SER A 233 -28.89 -26.22 1.06
CA SER A 233 -27.74 -25.32 1.13
C SER A 233 -26.52 -26.04 1.72
N LEU A 234 -25.74 -26.65 0.85
CA LEU A 234 -24.54 -27.42 1.16
C LEU A 234 -23.26 -26.59 0.97
N GLN A 235 -22.36 -26.58 1.96
CA GLN A 235 -21.05 -25.91 1.86
C GLN A 235 -19.91 -26.75 2.47
N ALA A 236 -18.69 -26.50 2.02
CA ALA A 236 -17.47 -27.09 2.58
C ALA A 236 -17.01 -26.30 3.81
N HIS A 237 -17.52 -26.68 4.99
CA HIS A 237 -17.21 -25.98 6.24
C HIS A 237 -15.72 -26.08 6.62
N ASN A 238 -15.17 -24.94 7.05
CA ASN A 238 -13.79 -24.69 7.47
C ASN A 238 -12.70 -25.17 6.48
N LEU A 239 -12.98 -25.06 5.18
CA LEU A 239 -12.03 -25.30 4.10
C LEU A 239 -10.63 -24.68 4.31
N PRO A 240 -10.46 -23.37 4.62
CA PRO A 240 -9.12 -22.78 4.76
C PRO A 240 -8.38 -23.31 6.00
N GLU A 241 -9.09 -23.69 7.07
CA GLU A 241 -8.46 -24.25 8.25
C GLU A 241 -7.94 -25.67 7.99
N LYS A 242 -8.72 -26.49 7.29
CA LYS A 242 -8.32 -27.85 6.88
C LYS A 242 -7.14 -27.83 5.90
N ILE A 243 -7.13 -26.89 4.94
CA ILE A 243 -5.98 -26.68 4.05
C ILE A 243 -4.74 -26.25 4.85
N ARG A 244 -4.88 -25.33 5.80
CA ARG A 244 -3.78 -24.92 6.71
C ARG A 244 -3.28 -26.09 7.56
N GLU A 245 -4.17 -26.94 8.07
CA GLU A 245 -3.80 -28.11 8.87
C GLU A 245 -3.01 -29.13 8.04
N GLU A 246 -3.49 -29.48 6.84
CA GLU A 246 -2.76 -30.36 5.91
C GLU A 246 -1.43 -29.75 5.45
N ARG A 247 -1.34 -28.43 5.28
CA ARG A 247 -0.09 -27.71 5.00
C ARG A 247 0.90 -27.89 6.16
N CYS A 248 0.48 -27.60 7.39
CA CYS A 248 1.30 -27.80 8.58
C CYS A 248 1.76 -29.26 8.72
N ARG A 249 0.86 -30.23 8.54
CA ARG A 249 1.18 -31.67 8.54
C ARG A 249 2.24 -31.99 7.48
N TYR A 250 2.06 -31.52 6.24
CA TYR A 250 2.99 -31.80 5.13
C TYR A 250 4.38 -31.19 5.33
N LEU A 251 4.49 -29.99 5.92
CA LEU A 251 5.77 -29.36 6.22
C LEU A 251 6.63 -30.19 7.20
N VAL A 252 6.00 -30.87 8.18
CA VAL A 252 6.70 -31.66 9.21
C VAL A 252 6.72 -33.18 8.95
N ALA A 253 5.94 -33.70 8.00
CA ALA A 253 5.72 -35.15 7.79
C ALA A 253 6.99 -35.98 7.52
N GLU A 254 8.09 -35.37 7.09
CA GLU A 254 9.37 -36.03 6.80
C GLU A 254 10.45 -35.76 7.87
N LEU A 255 10.11 -35.07 8.97
CA LEU A 255 11.03 -34.82 10.07
C LEU A 255 11.14 -36.04 10.97
N ILE A 256 12.35 -36.57 11.10
CA ILE A 256 12.70 -37.72 11.95
C ILE A 256 13.26 -37.16 13.27
N CYS A 257 12.91 -37.76 14.41
CA CYS A 257 13.50 -37.35 15.69
C CYS A 257 15.01 -37.68 15.73
N ARG A 258 15.81 -36.89 16.45
CA ARG A 258 17.19 -37.29 16.78
C ARG A 258 17.19 -38.61 17.58
N PRO A 259 18.11 -39.56 17.33
CA PRO A 259 18.18 -40.79 18.12
C PRO A 259 18.48 -40.53 19.61
N GLU A 260 19.22 -39.45 19.92
CA GLU A 260 19.48 -39.02 21.31
C GLU A 260 18.20 -38.55 22.05
N LEU A 261 17.11 -38.28 21.32
CA LEU A 261 15.82 -37.80 21.83
C LEU A 261 14.69 -38.82 21.66
N GLU A 262 14.95 -40.02 21.16
CA GLU A 262 13.93 -41.03 20.87
C GLU A 262 13.15 -41.44 22.12
N HIS A 263 13.84 -41.70 23.24
CA HIS A 263 13.19 -41.97 24.53
C HIS A 263 12.35 -40.80 25.08
N ALA A 264 12.66 -39.55 24.74
CA ALA A 264 11.82 -38.41 25.11
C ALA A 264 10.53 -38.39 24.28
N LEU A 265 10.62 -38.74 22.99
CA LEU A 265 9.45 -38.92 22.12
C LEU A 265 8.57 -40.10 22.58
N GLU A 266 9.17 -41.24 22.97
CA GLU A 266 8.42 -42.38 23.52
C GLU A 266 7.61 -42.00 24.77
N HIS A 267 8.23 -41.30 25.72
CA HIS A 267 7.55 -40.79 26.92
C HIS A 267 6.43 -39.81 26.57
N LEU A 268 6.66 -38.86 25.64
CA LEU A 268 5.65 -37.92 25.18
C LEU A 268 4.47 -38.63 24.51
N VAL A 269 4.72 -39.60 23.62
CA VAL A 269 3.69 -40.41 22.95
C VAL A 269 2.90 -41.25 23.96
N SER A 270 3.58 -41.84 24.95
CA SER A 270 2.94 -42.59 26.05
C SER A 270 2.00 -41.70 26.88
N PHE A 271 2.45 -40.49 27.23
CA PHE A 271 1.64 -39.49 27.94
C PHE A 271 0.45 -39.02 27.11
N VAL A 272 0.64 -38.65 25.83
CA VAL A 272 -0.46 -38.21 24.96
C VAL A 272 -1.50 -39.34 24.80
N ARG A 273 -1.08 -40.60 24.62
CA ARG A 273 -1.99 -41.76 24.64
C ARG A 273 -2.75 -41.89 25.97
N LYS A 274 -2.10 -41.64 27.11
CA LYS A 274 -2.75 -41.64 28.43
C LYS A 274 -3.77 -40.51 28.56
N GLN A 275 -3.44 -39.28 28.14
CA GLN A 275 -4.36 -38.14 28.21
C GLN A 275 -5.54 -38.25 27.23
N LEU A 276 -5.32 -38.79 26.02
CA LEU A 276 -6.41 -39.04 25.07
C LEU A 276 -7.41 -40.08 25.59
N ARG A 277 -6.92 -41.16 26.22
CA ARG A 277 -7.79 -42.12 26.93
C ARG A 277 -8.54 -41.42 28.07
N ARG A 278 -7.82 -40.66 28.88
CA ARG A 278 -8.35 -39.92 30.03
C ARG A 278 -9.48 -38.96 29.64
N ALA A 279 -9.28 -38.15 28.59
CA ALA A 279 -10.28 -37.20 28.08
C ALA A 279 -11.51 -37.88 27.47
N ALA A 280 -11.43 -39.16 27.10
CA ALA A 280 -12.57 -39.95 26.64
C ALA A 280 -13.35 -40.64 27.78
N THR A 281 -12.76 -40.78 28.98
CA THR A 281 -13.35 -41.54 30.11
C THR A 281 -13.64 -40.71 31.36
N GLU A 282 -12.88 -39.65 31.62
CA GLU A 282 -13.03 -38.76 32.78
C GLU A 282 -13.70 -37.44 32.38
N LYS A 283 -14.43 -36.82 33.33
CA LYS A 283 -14.86 -35.43 33.18
C LYS A 283 -13.65 -34.50 33.35
N PHE A 284 -13.55 -33.51 32.47
CA PHE A 284 -12.49 -32.50 32.49
C PHE A 284 -12.48 -31.71 33.81
N GLU A 285 -11.38 -31.77 34.54
CA GLU A 285 -11.15 -31.06 35.80
C GLU A 285 -9.85 -30.24 35.73
N PRO A 286 -9.90 -28.90 35.55
CA PRO A 286 -8.72 -28.10 35.25
C PRO A 286 -7.68 -28.08 36.38
N SER A 287 -8.10 -28.28 37.63
CA SER A 287 -7.21 -28.40 38.79
C SER A 287 -6.29 -29.63 38.70
N LYS A 288 -6.76 -30.76 38.15
CA LYS A 288 -5.96 -31.97 37.94
C LYS A 288 -5.03 -31.86 36.72
N GLU A 289 -5.29 -30.94 35.80
CA GLU A 289 -4.42 -30.70 34.64
C GLU A 289 -3.24 -29.79 34.98
N ALA A 290 -3.46 -28.76 35.81
CA ALA A 290 -2.39 -27.91 36.34
C ALA A 290 -1.33 -28.68 37.17
N MET A 291 -1.65 -29.90 37.62
CA MET A 291 -0.74 -30.80 38.34
C MET A 291 -0.01 -31.81 37.43
N CYS A 292 -0.24 -31.81 36.11
CA CYS A 292 0.53 -32.68 35.22
C CYS A 292 1.99 -32.17 35.08
N PRO A 293 3.00 -33.06 35.16
CA PRO A 293 4.39 -32.65 34.95
C PRO A 293 4.58 -32.15 33.52
N GLN A 294 5.35 -31.06 33.36
CA GLN A 294 5.82 -30.63 32.04
C GLN A 294 6.73 -31.72 31.47
N ILE A 295 6.34 -32.29 30.33
CA ILE A 295 7.15 -33.28 29.61
C ILE A 295 7.95 -32.55 28.54
N PRO A 296 9.27 -32.78 28.44
CA PRO A 296 10.09 -32.15 27.42
C PRO A 296 9.65 -32.58 26.02
N ILE A 297 9.32 -31.60 25.19
CA ILE A 297 9.03 -31.84 23.77
C ILE A 297 10.38 -31.91 23.03
N PRO A 298 10.65 -32.97 22.24
CA PRO A 298 11.83 -33.02 21.41
C PRO A 298 11.68 -32.00 20.27
N TYR A 299 12.36 -30.86 20.39
CA TYR A 299 12.33 -29.77 19.41
C TYR A 299 13.38 -29.89 18.29
N GLN A 300 14.25 -30.90 18.34
CA GLN A 300 15.30 -31.11 17.34
C GLN A 300 15.02 -32.35 16.49
N PHE A 301 15.12 -32.16 15.18
CA PHE A 301 14.78 -33.14 14.16
C PHE A 301 15.86 -33.22 13.07
N LEU A 302 15.82 -34.28 12.29
CA LEU A 302 16.63 -34.50 11.10
C LEU A 302 15.71 -34.57 9.87
N THR A 303 16.13 -33.95 8.77
CA THR A 303 15.49 -34.20 7.46
C THR A 303 15.88 -35.59 6.94
N PRO A 304 15.22 -36.12 5.89
CA PRO A 304 15.65 -37.36 5.23
C PRO A 304 17.07 -37.29 4.64
N LYS A 305 17.62 -36.07 4.47
CA LYS A 305 19.01 -35.82 4.03
C LYS A 305 20.01 -35.73 5.19
N ARG A 306 19.55 -35.92 6.43
CA ARG A 306 20.30 -35.70 7.69
C ARG A 306 20.76 -34.25 7.90
N GLU A 307 20.06 -33.28 7.31
CA GLU A 307 20.19 -31.88 7.71
C GLU A 307 19.46 -31.65 9.03
N GLU A 308 20.05 -30.88 9.95
CA GLU A 308 19.47 -30.61 11.26
C GLU A 308 18.40 -29.51 11.19
N ILE A 309 17.28 -29.72 11.86
CA ILE A 309 16.16 -28.79 11.97
C ILE A 309 15.88 -28.55 13.45
N ASP A 310 16.03 -27.31 13.90
CA ASP A 310 15.86 -26.93 15.30
C ASP A 310 14.65 -26.01 15.48
N LEU A 311 13.66 -26.51 16.21
CA LEU A 311 12.40 -25.85 16.47
C LEU A 311 12.31 -25.30 17.90
N ARG A 312 13.43 -25.18 18.65
CA ARG A 312 13.43 -24.64 20.03
C ARG A 312 12.90 -23.20 20.13
N LEU A 313 12.90 -22.44 19.03
CA LEU A 313 12.24 -21.12 18.96
C LEU A 313 10.70 -21.19 19.02
N PHE A 314 10.10 -22.38 18.96
CA PHE A 314 8.67 -22.61 19.22
C PHE A 314 8.39 -23.04 20.68
N ASP A 315 9.42 -23.19 21.51
CA ASP A 315 9.26 -23.29 22.96
C ASP A 315 8.87 -21.93 23.55
N ARG A 316 7.76 -21.91 24.28
CA ARG A 316 7.24 -20.73 24.95
C ARG A 316 8.16 -20.25 26.06
N ASP A 317 8.82 -21.15 26.80
CA ASP A 317 9.64 -20.78 27.95
C ASP A 317 11.04 -20.30 27.55
N ILE A 318 11.57 -20.76 26.41
CA ILE A 318 12.74 -20.15 25.77
C ILE A 318 12.40 -18.75 25.25
N MET A 319 11.35 -18.61 24.42
CA MET A 319 11.01 -17.31 23.82
C MET A 319 10.58 -16.26 24.85
N LYS A 320 9.89 -16.65 25.93
CA LYS A 320 9.52 -15.76 27.04
C LYS A 320 10.74 -15.18 27.77
N LYS A 321 11.85 -15.92 27.83
CA LYS A 321 13.13 -15.45 28.39
C LYS A 321 13.94 -14.64 27.38
N ALA A 322 13.95 -15.05 26.11
CA ALA A 322 14.71 -14.38 25.05
C ALA A 322 14.14 -12.99 24.68
N LEU A 323 12.82 -12.83 24.63
CA LEU A 323 12.17 -11.64 24.08
C LEU A 323 12.56 -10.32 24.79
N PRO A 324 12.58 -10.20 26.14
CA PRO A 324 13.01 -8.97 26.81
C PRO A 324 14.46 -8.60 26.48
N VAL A 325 15.34 -9.59 26.41
CA VAL A 325 16.77 -9.41 26.09
C VAL A 325 16.92 -8.90 24.66
N ILE A 326 16.21 -9.50 23.71
CA ILE A 326 16.18 -9.07 22.29
C ILE A 326 15.67 -7.63 22.17
N MET A 327 14.59 -7.26 22.89
CA MET A 327 14.08 -5.89 22.89
C MET A 327 15.12 -4.89 23.39
N GLY A 328 15.78 -5.17 24.52
CA GLY A 328 16.86 -4.32 25.05
C GLY A 328 18.07 -4.19 24.11
N LEU A 329 18.41 -5.24 23.37
CA LEU A 329 19.44 -5.19 22.32
C LEU A 329 19.01 -4.29 21.15
N LEU A 330 17.80 -4.45 20.61
CA LEU A 330 17.29 -3.64 19.50
C LEU A 330 17.19 -2.16 19.88
N GLU A 331 16.73 -1.86 21.10
CA GLU A 331 16.71 -0.50 21.64
C GLU A 331 18.11 0.11 21.81
N ARG A 332 19.15 -0.70 22.03
CA ARG A 332 20.53 -0.22 22.10
C ARG A 332 21.12 0.04 20.72
N GLU A 333 21.01 -0.94 19.81
CA GLU A 333 21.60 -0.87 18.47
C GLU A 333 20.92 0.13 17.52
N THR A 334 19.81 0.75 17.92
CA THR A 334 19.15 1.84 17.18
C THR A 334 19.67 3.24 17.52
N ARG A 335 20.41 3.43 18.63
CA ARG A 335 20.74 4.77 19.16
C ARG A 335 22.03 5.37 18.57
N GLY A 336 22.01 6.69 18.33
CA GLY A 336 23.19 7.55 18.11
C GLY A 336 23.91 7.49 16.75
N TRP A 337 23.96 6.34 16.08
CA TRP A 337 24.81 6.18 14.88
C TRP A 337 24.11 6.45 13.54
N PHE A 338 22.80 6.22 13.46
CA PHE A 338 22.03 6.19 12.20
C PHE A 338 22.19 7.48 11.36
N LEU A 339 22.03 8.65 12.00
CA LEU A 339 22.06 9.95 11.33
C LEU A 339 23.45 10.21 10.69
N HIS A 340 24.50 10.17 11.52
CA HIS A 340 25.88 10.39 11.11
C HIS A 340 26.33 9.44 9.97
N PHE A 341 25.91 8.16 10.02
CA PHE A 341 26.23 7.18 8.99
C PHE A 341 25.45 7.43 7.69
N ARG A 342 24.16 7.78 7.78
CA ARG A 342 23.32 8.18 6.63
C ARG A 342 23.88 9.43 5.94
N GLU A 343 24.24 10.47 6.70
CA GLU A 343 24.81 11.72 6.17
C GLU A 343 26.13 11.49 5.44
N LYS A 344 27.03 10.69 6.04
CA LYS A 344 28.29 10.29 5.41
C LYS A 344 28.06 9.56 4.08
N LEU A 345 27.17 8.56 4.03
CA LEU A 345 26.87 7.82 2.80
C LEU A 345 26.24 8.72 1.72
N ILE A 346 25.34 9.64 2.10
CA ILE A 346 24.75 10.61 1.17
C ILE A 346 25.84 11.50 0.55
N TYR A 347 26.80 11.98 1.36
CA TYR A 347 27.93 12.77 0.86
C TYR A 347 28.80 11.95 -0.11
N GLU A 348 29.21 10.74 0.28
CA GLU A 348 30.03 9.85 -0.55
C GLU A 348 29.37 9.54 -1.90
N LEU A 349 28.08 9.19 -1.90
CA LEU A 349 27.34 8.85 -3.13
C LEU A 349 27.04 10.09 -3.99
N LYS A 350 26.90 11.29 -3.40
CA LYS A 350 26.79 12.55 -4.17
C LYS A 350 28.08 12.89 -4.91
N THR A 351 29.26 12.55 -4.39
CA THR A 351 30.51 12.72 -5.16
C THR A 351 30.58 11.83 -6.41
N GLN A 352 29.82 10.73 -6.45
CA GLN A 352 29.76 9.78 -7.56
C GLN A 352 28.77 10.17 -8.67
N LYS A 353 28.07 11.30 -8.55
CA LYS A 353 27.09 11.84 -9.54
C LYS A 353 25.91 10.89 -9.85
N LEU A 354 25.51 10.05 -8.89
CA LEU A 354 24.28 9.27 -8.96
C LEU A 354 23.05 10.19 -8.86
N SER A 355 21.88 9.72 -9.33
CA SER A 355 20.63 10.47 -9.14
C SER A 355 20.15 10.41 -7.68
N ASP A 356 19.40 11.42 -7.21
CA ASP A 356 18.93 11.46 -5.82
C ASP A 356 18.04 10.23 -5.46
N GLU A 357 17.28 9.68 -6.40
CA GLU A 357 16.51 8.42 -6.20
C GLU A 357 17.43 7.20 -5.99
N GLU A 358 18.50 7.08 -6.77
CA GLU A 358 19.49 6.01 -6.62
C GLU A 358 20.30 6.16 -5.34
N ILE A 359 20.62 7.39 -4.95
CA ILE A 359 21.29 7.72 -3.69
C ILE A 359 20.40 7.31 -2.52
N GLU A 360 19.14 7.76 -2.44
CA GLU A 360 18.25 7.38 -1.33
C GLU A 360 18.09 5.86 -1.24
N LYS A 361 17.87 5.19 -2.36
CA LYS A 361 17.76 3.72 -2.39
C LYS A 361 19.04 3.04 -1.89
N SER A 362 20.22 3.45 -2.40
CA SER A 362 21.50 2.86 -2.03
C SER A 362 21.83 3.08 -0.55
N VAL A 363 21.57 4.28 -0.04
CA VAL A 363 21.71 4.63 1.38
C VAL A 363 20.79 3.78 2.25
N ASN A 364 19.51 3.64 1.89
CA ASN A 364 18.57 2.83 2.67
C ASN A 364 18.96 1.34 2.67
N GLU A 365 19.37 0.76 1.54
CA GLU A 365 19.87 -0.63 1.47
C GLU A 365 21.17 -0.82 2.29
N ALA A 366 22.07 0.18 2.31
CA ALA A 366 23.33 0.14 3.07
C ALA A 366 23.14 0.33 4.59
N VAL A 367 22.30 1.29 5.01
CA VAL A 367 21.97 1.56 6.42
C VAL A 367 21.24 0.37 7.05
N MET A 368 20.32 -0.25 6.32
CA MET A 368 19.63 -1.46 6.78
C MET A 368 20.59 -2.64 6.98
N LYS A 369 21.56 -2.81 6.07
CA LYS A 369 22.62 -3.83 6.18
C LYS A 369 23.51 -3.61 7.41
N GLU A 370 23.96 -2.38 7.64
CA GLU A 370 24.78 -1.99 8.80
C GLU A 370 24.04 -2.26 10.13
N TYR A 371 22.75 -1.90 10.21
CA TYR A 371 21.91 -2.17 11.38
C TYR A 371 21.80 -3.67 11.68
N LEU A 372 21.49 -4.49 10.66
CA LEU A 372 21.39 -5.95 10.83
C LEU A 372 22.73 -6.56 11.29
N GLN A 373 23.86 -6.12 10.73
CA GLN A 373 25.18 -6.60 11.15
C GLN A 373 25.48 -6.27 12.62
N ARG A 374 25.09 -5.08 13.12
CA ARG A 374 25.19 -4.70 14.53
C ARG A 374 24.29 -5.56 15.42
N VAL A 375 23.02 -5.69 15.06
CA VAL A 375 22.04 -6.50 15.80
C VAL A 375 22.47 -7.97 15.88
N TYR A 376 22.89 -8.58 14.77
CA TYR A 376 23.37 -9.96 14.76
C TYR A 376 24.62 -10.15 15.62
N LYS A 377 25.62 -9.25 15.51
CA LYS A 377 26.82 -9.28 16.36
C LYS A 377 26.48 -9.16 17.85
N SER A 378 25.53 -8.30 18.19
CA SER A 378 25.06 -8.09 19.56
C SER A 378 24.18 -9.23 20.09
N ILE A 379 23.55 -10.03 19.22
CA ILE A 379 22.85 -11.27 19.59
C ILE A 379 23.85 -12.41 19.84
N VAL A 380 24.82 -12.65 18.95
CA VAL A 380 25.86 -13.70 19.14
C VAL A 380 26.61 -13.48 20.46
N ASN A 381 26.97 -12.24 20.76
CA ASN A 381 27.79 -11.88 21.91
C ASN A 381 27.01 -11.75 23.23
N ASN A 382 25.70 -12.02 23.26
CA ASN A 382 24.89 -11.87 24.46
C ASN A 382 24.91 -13.16 25.31
N VAL A 383 25.44 -13.06 26.54
CA VAL A 383 25.60 -14.19 27.47
C VAL A 383 24.25 -14.75 27.94
N GLU A 384 23.24 -13.92 28.16
CA GLU A 384 21.90 -14.38 28.59
C GLU A 384 21.23 -15.24 27.52
N LEU A 385 21.36 -14.87 26.23
CA LEU A 385 20.87 -15.66 25.10
C LEU A 385 21.65 -16.95 24.88
N GLN A 386 22.96 -16.98 25.18
CA GLN A 386 23.77 -18.20 25.19
C GLN A 386 23.34 -19.16 26.33
N MET A 387 23.01 -18.62 27.52
CA MET A 387 22.54 -19.40 28.67
C MET A 387 21.18 -20.09 28.47
N LEU A 388 20.40 -19.69 27.46
CA LEU A 388 19.15 -20.40 27.12
C LEU A 388 19.38 -21.77 26.48
N GLY A 389 20.58 -22.02 25.95
CA GLY A 389 20.98 -23.28 25.32
C GLY A 389 21.82 -23.07 24.08
N ASP A 390 22.67 -24.06 23.77
CA ASP A 390 23.61 -23.98 22.65
C ASP A 390 22.89 -23.74 21.30
N GLY A 391 23.53 -22.97 20.42
CA GLY A 391 23.03 -22.58 19.11
C GLY A 391 21.88 -21.56 19.08
N ILE A 392 21.20 -21.26 20.20
CA ILE A 392 20.00 -20.39 20.20
C ILE A 392 20.25 -18.98 19.64
N PRO A 393 21.35 -18.27 19.94
CA PRO A 393 21.66 -16.99 19.30
C PRO A 393 21.74 -17.09 17.76
N ASN A 394 22.31 -18.17 17.23
CA ASN A 394 22.42 -18.41 15.79
C ASN A 394 21.06 -18.76 15.17
N LEU A 395 20.19 -19.49 15.87
CA LEU A 395 18.82 -19.77 15.43
C LEU A 395 17.99 -18.48 15.34
N LEU A 396 18.11 -17.58 16.33
CA LEU A 396 17.45 -16.27 16.32
C LEU A 396 17.90 -15.42 15.12
N ILE A 397 19.20 -15.42 14.82
CA ILE A 397 19.77 -14.71 13.66
C ILE A 397 19.27 -15.33 12.34
N ASN A 398 19.36 -16.65 12.20
CA ASN A 398 18.89 -17.36 11.00
C ASN A 398 17.40 -17.12 10.74
N GLN A 399 16.57 -17.09 11.79
CA GLN A 399 15.14 -16.79 11.70
C GLN A 399 14.88 -15.33 11.29
N ALA A 400 15.57 -14.36 11.91
CA ALA A 400 15.46 -12.95 11.55
C ALA A 400 15.94 -12.68 10.11
N GLN A 401 17.03 -13.31 9.70
CA GLN A 401 17.60 -13.21 8.37
C GLN A 401 16.69 -13.83 7.31
N CYS A 402 16.09 -15.01 7.59
CA CYS A 402 15.06 -15.61 6.75
C CYS A 402 13.91 -14.62 6.47
N ILE A 403 13.36 -14.01 7.53
CA ILE A 403 12.26 -13.03 7.42
C ILE A 403 12.67 -11.83 6.55
N VAL A 404 13.86 -11.26 6.77
CA VAL A 404 14.39 -10.15 5.97
C VAL A 404 14.52 -10.54 4.48
N LEU A 405 15.03 -11.74 4.18
CA LEU A 405 15.17 -12.21 2.80
C LEU A 405 13.82 -12.50 2.13
N MET A 406 12.82 -12.99 2.88
CA MET A 406 11.45 -13.15 2.39
C MET A 406 10.80 -11.79 2.05
N HIS A 407 10.97 -10.76 2.89
CA HIS A 407 10.51 -9.40 2.56
C HIS A 407 11.23 -8.84 1.33
N ARG A 408 12.56 -8.99 1.24
CA ARG A 408 13.34 -8.57 0.08
C ARG A 408 12.91 -9.27 -1.22
N ALA A 409 12.53 -10.55 -1.15
CA ALA A 409 11.99 -11.30 -2.29
C ALA A 409 10.64 -10.72 -2.75
N VAL A 410 9.74 -10.39 -1.82
CA VAL A 410 8.46 -9.71 -2.13
C VAL A 410 8.71 -8.33 -2.75
N GLU A 411 9.62 -7.53 -2.22
CA GLU A 411 10.02 -6.24 -2.80
C GLU A 411 10.62 -6.39 -4.21
N ASN A 412 11.45 -7.41 -4.44
CA ASN A 412 12.00 -7.69 -5.77
C ASN A 412 10.88 -8.02 -6.78
N VAL A 413 9.90 -8.83 -6.40
CA VAL A 413 8.74 -9.15 -7.24
C VAL A 413 7.84 -7.93 -7.44
N GLN A 414 7.57 -7.13 -6.41
CA GLN A 414 6.82 -5.87 -6.55
C GLN A 414 7.51 -4.87 -7.50
N ARG A 415 8.84 -4.72 -7.40
CA ARG A 415 9.63 -3.90 -8.34
C ARG A 415 9.56 -4.46 -9.78
N LYS A 416 9.53 -5.79 -9.96
CA LYS A 416 9.30 -6.43 -11.27
C LYS A 416 7.88 -6.15 -11.80
N ILE A 417 6.83 -6.28 -10.98
CA ILE A 417 5.42 -5.97 -11.33
C ILE A 417 5.30 -4.51 -11.80
N ILE A 418 5.80 -3.55 -11.02
CA ILE A 418 5.69 -2.11 -11.33
C ILE A 418 6.42 -1.78 -12.64
N LYS A 419 7.63 -2.33 -12.84
CA LYS A 419 8.37 -2.15 -14.10
C LYS A 419 7.58 -2.68 -15.29
N GLN A 420 6.99 -3.87 -15.19
CA GLN A 420 6.18 -4.46 -16.26
C GLN A 420 4.89 -3.65 -16.51
N LYS A 421 4.18 -3.21 -15.48
CA LYS A 421 3.01 -2.32 -15.61
C LYS A 421 3.35 -1.05 -16.39
N ASN A 422 4.50 -0.44 -16.12
CA ASN A 422 4.96 0.75 -16.82
C ASN A 422 5.31 0.44 -18.29
N THR A 423 6.07 -0.63 -18.56
CA THR A 423 6.41 -1.07 -19.94
C THR A 423 5.17 -1.43 -20.76
N VAL A 424 4.19 -2.12 -20.17
CA VAL A 424 2.91 -2.44 -20.80
C VAL A 424 2.12 -1.17 -21.12
N SER A 425 2.08 -0.21 -20.19
CA SER A 425 1.39 1.07 -20.39
C SER A 425 2.01 1.92 -21.51
N GLN A 426 3.34 2.02 -21.56
CA GLN A 426 4.08 2.68 -22.65
C GLN A 426 3.82 1.98 -23.99
N ARG A 427 3.83 0.64 -24.03
CA ARG A 427 3.52 -0.13 -25.24
C ARG A 427 2.08 0.10 -25.71
N MET A 428 1.11 0.19 -24.80
CA MET A 428 -0.29 0.50 -25.14
C MET A 428 -0.45 1.92 -25.69
N GLN A 429 0.22 2.92 -25.10
CA GLN A 429 0.25 4.30 -25.61
C GLN A 429 0.84 4.40 -27.02
N TYR A 430 1.94 3.68 -27.28
CA TYR A 430 2.56 3.64 -28.61
C TYR A 430 1.69 2.91 -29.65
N THR A 431 1.07 1.80 -29.27
CA THR A 431 0.33 0.92 -30.20
C THR A 431 -1.09 1.44 -30.50
N TYR A 432 -1.73 2.11 -29.54
CA TYR A 432 -3.14 2.52 -29.62
C TYR A 432 -3.36 3.99 -29.18
N PRO A 433 -2.76 4.98 -29.87
CA PRO A 433 -2.68 6.37 -29.41
C PRO A 433 -4.02 7.11 -29.21
N VAL A 434 -5.13 6.58 -29.76
CA VAL A 434 -6.50 7.03 -29.46
C VAL A 434 -7.06 6.30 -28.23
N LEU A 435 -7.02 4.97 -28.21
CA LEU A 435 -7.59 4.16 -27.13
C LEU A 435 -6.86 4.41 -25.79
N SER A 436 -5.56 4.73 -25.84
CA SER A 436 -4.76 5.02 -24.66
C SER A 436 -5.12 6.33 -23.95
N ARG A 437 -5.86 7.23 -24.62
CA ARG A 437 -6.44 8.44 -24.01
C ARG A 437 -7.73 8.13 -23.25
N ILE A 438 -8.40 7.02 -23.57
CA ILE A 438 -9.62 6.55 -22.90
C ILE A 438 -9.24 5.89 -21.56
N GLY A 439 -9.17 6.68 -20.50
CA GLY A 439 -8.79 6.24 -19.15
C GLY A 439 -9.46 4.95 -18.64
N PRO A 440 -10.78 4.74 -18.82
CA PRO A 440 -11.43 3.47 -18.49
C PRO A 440 -10.88 2.27 -19.27
N TRP A 441 -10.67 2.41 -20.59
CA TRP A 441 -10.12 1.35 -21.43
C TRP A 441 -8.69 1.00 -21.05
N MET A 442 -7.85 2.01 -20.75
CA MET A 442 -6.50 1.78 -20.23
C MET A 442 -6.52 1.00 -18.91
N ARG A 443 -7.44 1.31 -17.99
CA ARG A 443 -7.58 0.57 -16.72
C ARG A 443 -8.03 -0.87 -16.96
N ASP A 444 -9.08 -1.11 -17.75
CA ASP A 444 -9.51 -2.45 -18.16
C ASP A 444 -8.32 -3.28 -18.70
N LYS A 445 -7.52 -2.69 -19.59
CA LYS A 445 -6.37 -3.36 -20.22
C LYS A 445 -5.18 -3.55 -19.27
N GLN A 446 -4.93 -2.63 -18.35
CA GLN A 446 -3.94 -2.78 -17.28
C GLN A 446 -4.35 -3.89 -16.32
N THR A 447 -5.60 -3.91 -15.83
CA THR A 447 -6.08 -4.96 -14.92
C THR A 447 -6.03 -6.34 -15.55
N ILE A 448 -6.43 -6.51 -16.81
CA ILE A 448 -6.31 -7.80 -17.52
C ILE A 448 -4.84 -8.23 -17.70
N ALA A 449 -3.90 -7.29 -17.85
CA ALA A 449 -2.46 -7.59 -17.91
C ALA A 449 -1.90 -7.93 -16.53
N GLU A 450 -2.34 -7.23 -15.47
CA GLU A 450 -1.97 -7.46 -14.07
C GLU A 450 -2.48 -8.81 -13.57
N GLU A 451 -3.73 -9.19 -13.86
CA GLU A 451 -4.30 -10.49 -13.51
C GLU A 451 -3.50 -11.64 -14.12
N LYS A 452 -3.11 -11.53 -15.40
CA LYS A 452 -2.24 -12.50 -16.07
C LYS A 452 -0.85 -12.54 -15.45
N PHE A 453 -0.24 -11.39 -15.21
CA PHE A 453 1.10 -11.32 -14.61
C PHE A 453 1.11 -11.86 -13.16
N ILE A 454 0.03 -11.68 -12.40
CA ILE A 454 -0.14 -12.25 -11.06
C ILE A 454 -0.30 -13.78 -11.10
N GLN A 455 -0.93 -14.33 -12.16
CA GLN A 455 -0.99 -15.77 -12.39
C GLN A 455 0.38 -16.34 -12.82
N GLU A 456 1.08 -15.67 -13.74
CA GLU A 456 2.42 -16.05 -14.20
C GLU A 456 3.46 -15.98 -13.07
N CYS A 457 3.40 -14.95 -12.22
CA CYS A 457 4.32 -14.75 -11.09
C CYS A 457 3.77 -15.24 -9.73
N GLN A 458 2.73 -16.08 -9.71
CA GLN A 458 2.05 -16.55 -8.48
C GLN A 458 3.04 -17.10 -7.43
N TRP A 459 4.11 -17.77 -7.88
CA TRP A 459 5.10 -18.42 -7.03
C TRP A 459 6.43 -17.66 -6.94
N SER A 460 6.65 -16.63 -7.76
CA SER A 460 7.98 -16.02 -7.94
C SER A 460 8.55 -15.39 -6.67
N ALA A 461 7.71 -14.97 -5.71
CA ALA A 461 8.18 -14.46 -4.42
C ALA A 461 8.75 -15.59 -3.53
N HIS A 462 8.19 -16.80 -3.60
CA HIS A 462 8.71 -17.97 -2.89
C HIS A 462 9.94 -18.54 -3.59
N GLU A 463 9.96 -18.54 -4.92
CA GLU A 463 11.12 -18.95 -5.72
C GLU A 463 12.33 -18.01 -5.47
N GLU A 464 12.11 -16.70 -5.40
CA GLU A 464 13.16 -15.71 -5.09
C GLU A 464 13.59 -15.73 -3.61
N ALA A 465 12.67 -15.97 -2.68
CA ALA A 465 13.02 -16.23 -1.28
C ALA A 465 13.89 -17.49 -1.16
N LEU A 466 13.60 -18.54 -1.95
CA LEU A 466 14.40 -19.77 -2.00
C LEU A 466 15.80 -19.56 -2.58
N THR A 467 15.98 -18.72 -3.61
CA THR A 467 17.33 -18.41 -4.11
C THR A 467 18.13 -17.61 -3.07
N LEU A 468 17.54 -16.58 -2.47
CA LEU A 468 18.19 -15.80 -1.42
C LEU A 468 18.55 -16.65 -0.19
N CYS A 469 17.64 -17.47 0.33
CA CYS A 469 17.92 -18.34 1.47
C CYS A 469 18.98 -19.41 1.16
N LYS A 470 19.16 -19.82 -0.10
CA LYS A 470 20.26 -20.71 -0.54
C LYS A 470 21.60 -19.97 -0.58
N GLU A 471 21.65 -18.75 -1.14
CA GLU A 471 22.86 -17.90 -1.16
C GLU A 471 23.39 -17.65 0.26
N TYR A 472 22.49 -17.37 1.20
CA TYR A 472 22.82 -17.16 2.61
C TYR A 472 22.90 -18.46 3.45
N LYS A 473 22.84 -19.64 2.82
CA LYS A 473 22.99 -20.97 3.46
C LYS A 473 22.03 -21.25 4.63
N LEU A 474 20.81 -20.73 4.58
CA LEU A 474 19.80 -20.91 5.63
C LEU A 474 19.09 -22.27 5.46
N HIS A 475 19.79 -23.38 5.69
CA HIS A 475 19.32 -24.76 5.43
C HIS A 475 17.88 -25.03 5.91
N GLN A 476 17.57 -24.72 7.17
CA GLN A 476 16.23 -24.90 7.75
C GLN A 476 15.15 -24.06 7.04
N ALA A 477 15.46 -22.82 6.64
CA ALA A 477 14.53 -21.97 5.88
C ALA A 477 14.33 -22.52 4.45
N VAL A 478 15.40 -22.98 3.80
CA VAL A 478 15.35 -23.60 2.47
C VAL A 478 14.51 -24.87 2.48
N TYR A 479 14.67 -25.73 3.50
CA TYR A 479 13.84 -26.93 3.70
C TYR A 479 12.35 -26.57 3.77
N PHE A 480 11.96 -25.68 4.69
CA PHE A 480 10.55 -25.33 4.86
C PHE A 480 9.98 -24.61 3.64
N LEU A 481 10.65 -23.59 3.09
CA LEU A 481 10.18 -22.88 1.90
C LEU A 481 10.06 -23.79 0.66
N GLN A 482 10.93 -24.79 0.50
CA GLN A 482 10.88 -25.71 -0.63
C GLN A 482 9.69 -26.67 -0.51
N ARG A 483 9.40 -27.18 0.69
CA ARG A 483 8.20 -27.99 0.96
C ARG A 483 6.92 -27.17 0.81
N ASP A 484 6.94 -25.93 1.29
CA ASP A 484 5.80 -25.03 1.23
C ASP A 484 5.42 -24.70 -0.23
N LEU A 485 6.42 -24.41 -1.07
CA LEU A 485 6.26 -24.22 -2.51
C LEU A 485 5.68 -25.47 -3.20
N ALA A 486 6.20 -26.66 -2.88
CA ALA A 486 5.68 -27.92 -3.43
C ALA A 486 4.23 -28.17 -3.01
N PHE A 487 3.89 -27.93 -1.74
CA PHE A 487 2.51 -28.05 -1.25
C PHE A 487 1.56 -27.14 -2.03
N MET A 488 1.87 -25.84 -2.12
CA MET A 488 0.99 -24.87 -2.76
C MET A 488 0.86 -25.08 -4.28
N ARG A 489 1.91 -25.58 -4.94
CA ARG A 489 1.95 -25.83 -6.39
C ARG A 489 1.24 -27.12 -6.79
N GLU A 490 1.39 -28.20 -6.02
CA GLU A 490 0.98 -29.55 -6.42
C GLU A 490 -0.18 -30.11 -5.58
N ARG A 491 -0.13 -29.95 -4.25
CA ARG A 491 -1.04 -30.63 -3.32
C ARG A 491 -2.27 -29.78 -2.96
N GLU A 492 -2.10 -28.48 -2.73
CA GLU A 492 -3.20 -27.56 -2.42
C GLU A 492 -4.27 -27.49 -3.53
N PRO A 493 -3.94 -27.43 -4.84
CA PRO A 493 -4.95 -27.36 -5.90
C PRO A 493 -5.80 -28.63 -6.03
N VAL A 494 -5.29 -29.78 -5.59
CA VAL A 494 -6.00 -31.07 -5.54
C VAL A 494 -6.86 -31.13 -4.28
N LEU A 495 -6.25 -30.95 -3.11
CA LEU A 495 -6.92 -30.93 -1.80
C LEU A 495 -8.07 -29.90 -1.75
N SER A 496 -7.87 -28.73 -2.37
CA SER A 496 -8.89 -27.68 -2.45
C SER A 496 -10.09 -28.09 -3.33
N LYS A 497 -9.95 -29.02 -4.28
CA LYS A 497 -11.07 -29.58 -5.05
C LYS A 497 -11.78 -30.67 -4.24
N GLU A 498 -11.03 -31.57 -3.62
CA GLU A 498 -11.54 -32.67 -2.80
C GLU A 498 -12.35 -32.14 -1.60
N LEU A 499 -11.77 -31.23 -0.82
CA LEU A 499 -12.46 -30.62 0.32
C LEU A 499 -13.67 -29.76 -0.08
N LYS A 500 -13.72 -29.22 -1.30
CA LYS A 500 -14.92 -28.56 -1.86
C LYS A 500 -16.01 -29.54 -2.30
N ALA A 501 -15.66 -30.79 -2.61
CA ALA A 501 -16.62 -31.85 -2.86
C ALA A 501 -17.26 -32.39 -1.56
N VAL A 502 -16.54 -32.33 -0.43
CA VAL A 502 -17.06 -32.66 0.92
C VAL A 502 -18.06 -31.59 1.38
N LYS A 503 -19.31 -31.79 0.97
CA LYS A 503 -20.45 -30.89 1.17
C LYS A 503 -21.23 -31.25 2.44
N ILE A 504 -21.32 -30.30 3.37
CA ILE A 504 -22.03 -30.43 4.66
C ILE A 504 -23.23 -29.48 4.64
N PRO A 505 -24.42 -29.87 5.18
CA PRO A 505 -25.56 -28.95 5.29
C PRO A 505 -25.25 -27.76 6.20
N THR A 506 -25.49 -26.56 5.70
CA THR A 506 -25.33 -25.30 6.45
C THR A 506 -26.48 -25.01 7.43
N ARG A 507 -27.57 -25.76 7.34
CA ARG A 507 -28.77 -25.64 8.19
C ARG A 507 -29.17 -27.03 8.66
N THR A 508 -29.18 -27.24 9.98
CA THR A 508 -29.58 -28.50 10.62
C THR A 508 -30.79 -28.24 11.52
N PHE A 509 -31.98 -28.53 11.00
CA PHE A 509 -33.23 -28.36 11.73
C PHE A 509 -33.46 -29.55 12.67
N HIS A 510 -33.40 -29.31 13.98
CA HIS A 510 -33.63 -30.31 15.00
C HIS A 510 -35.13 -30.32 15.36
N TRP A 511 -35.88 -31.25 14.78
CA TRP A 511 -37.30 -31.41 15.07
C TRP A 511 -37.50 -32.26 16.32
N LEU A 512 -38.33 -31.80 17.26
CA LEU A 512 -38.73 -32.59 18.43
C LEU A 512 -39.79 -33.62 18.03
N THR A 513 -39.35 -34.73 17.46
CA THR A 513 -40.20 -35.88 17.14
C THR A 513 -40.60 -36.62 18.42
N GLN A 514 -41.58 -36.09 19.15
CA GLN A 514 -42.35 -36.88 20.11
C GLN A 514 -43.17 -37.90 19.34
N ILE A 515 -42.65 -39.13 19.22
CA ILE A 515 -43.40 -40.26 18.67
C ILE A 515 -44.56 -40.54 19.65
N TRP A 516 -45.77 -40.20 19.25
CA TRP A 516 -46.95 -40.46 20.07
C TRP A 516 -47.22 -41.97 20.09
N LEU A 517 -46.89 -42.60 21.21
CA LEU A 517 -47.15 -44.01 21.49
C LEU A 517 -48.49 -44.10 22.24
N PRO A 518 -49.63 -44.37 21.56
CA PRO A 518 -50.84 -44.79 22.24
C PRO A 518 -50.59 -46.09 23.01
N LYS A 519 -51.28 -46.25 24.15
CA LYS A 519 -51.31 -47.48 24.95
C LYS A 519 -52.51 -48.34 24.56
#